data_AF-A0A8T3STP4-F1
#
_entry.id   AF-A0A8T3STP4-F1
#
_cell.length_a   1.000
_cell.length_b   1.000
_cell.length_c   1.000
_cell.angle_alpha   90.00
_cell.angle_beta   90.00
_cell.angle_gamma   90.00
#
_symmetry.space_group_name_H-M   'P 1'
#
loop_
_entity.id
_entity.type
_entity.pdbx_description
1 polymer ?
#
loop_
_entity_poly.entity_id
_entity_poly.type
_entity_poly.pdbx_seq_one_letter_code
_entity_poly.pdbx_strand_id
1 'polypeptide(L)' 'AVTRLSELPAAARAYLDRIEAFVETPIDLISTGAERQQTIVIRHPFA' A
#
# COMPACT_ATOMS: atom_id res chain seq x y z
N ALA A 1 6.05 -11.70 -3.88
CA ALA A 1 5.49 -10.35 -3.73
C ALA A 1 4.23 -10.45 -2.89
N VAL A 2 3.94 -9.41 -2.10
CA VAL A 2 2.82 -9.37 -1.17
C VAL A 2 1.61 -8.74 -1.86
N THR A 3 0.43 -9.33 -1.76
CA THR A 3 -0.77 -8.83 -2.45
C THR A 3 -1.88 -8.38 -1.50
N ARG A 4 -1.65 -8.49 -0.18
CA ARG A 4 -2.56 -8.01 0.86
C ARG A 4 -1.81 -7.15 1.88
N LEU A 5 -2.46 -6.10 2.38
CA LEU A 5 -1.85 -5.20 3.38
C LEU A 5 -1.43 -5.95 4.66
N SER A 6 -2.19 -6.96 5.07
CA SER A 6 -1.93 -7.78 6.27
C SER A 6 -0.65 -8.61 6.19
N GLU A 7 -0.19 -8.94 4.98
CA GLU A 7 1.01 -9.73 4.71
C GLU A 7 2.29 -8.88 4.75
N LEU A 8 2.17 -7.55 4.75
CA LEU A 8 3.33 -6.67 4.90
C LEU A 8 3.97 -6.86 6.28
N PRO A 9 5.31 -6.74 6.40
CA PRO A 9 5.95 -6.63 7.70
C PRO A 9 5.40 -5.44 8.50
N ALA A 10 5.40 -5.55 9.84
CA ALA A 10 4.90 -4.48 10.71
C ALA A 10 5.63 -3.14 10.48
N ALA A 11 6.95 -3.19 10.27
CA ALA A 11 7.75 -2.00 9.98
C ALA A 11 7.36 -1.33 8.64
N ALA A 12 6.98 -2.13 7.63
CA ALA A 12 6.54 -1.60 6.34
C ALA A 12 5.19 -0.87 6.47
N ARG A 13 4.24 -1.43 7.23
CA ARG A 13 2.96 -0.75 7.53
C ARG A 13 3.19 0.57 8.27
N ALA A 14 4.01 0.56 9.33
CA ALA A 14 4.33 1.77 10.08
C ALA A 14 5.01 2.86 9.22
N TYR A 15 5.82 2.45 8.24
CA TYR A 15 6.41 3.39 7.28
C TYR A 15 5.37 4.04 6.37
N LEU A 16 4.40 3.26 5.87
CA LEU A 16 3.29 3.78 5.07
C LEU A 16 2.43 4.76 5.89
N ASP A 17 2.06 4.38 7.12
CA ASP A 17 1.30 5.24 8.05
C ASP A 17 2.03 6.58 8.28
N ARG A 18 3.36 6.54 8.43
CA ARG A 18 4.20 7.73 8.62
C ARG A 18 4.21 8.64 7.38
N ILE A 19 4.17 8.07 6.18
CA ILE A 19 4.08 8.84 4.94
C ILE A 19 2.71 9.50 4.83
N GLU A 20 1.62 8.75 5.00
CA GLU A 20 0.25 9.29 4.93
C GLU A 20 0.06 10.48 5.88
N ALA A 21 0.55 10.35 7.12
CA ALA A 21 0.52 11.42 8.10
C ALA A 21 1.40 12.63 7.71
N PHE A 22 2.50 12.41 6.99
CA PHE A 22 3.40 13.48 6.57
C PHE A 22 2.86 14.30 5.41
N VAL A 23 2.27 13.62 4.42
CA VAL A 23 1.76 14.24 3.19
C VAL A 23 0.27 14.59 3.27
N GLU A 24 -0.37 14.29 4.41
CA GLU A 24 -1.79 14.50 4.68
C GLU A 24 -2.71 13.91 3.60
N THR A 25 -2.29 12.79 3.00
CA THR A 25 -2.92 12.19 1.83
C THR A 25 -2.90 10.66 1.97
N PRO A 26 -4.02 9.95 1.73
CA PRO A 26 -4.09 8.51 1.85
C PRO A 26 -3.35 7.78 0.72
N ILE A 27 -2.82 6.60 1.03
CA ILE A 27 -2.25 5.66 0.07
C ILE A 27 -3.34 4.69 -0.36
N ASP A 28 -3.76 4.80 -1.62
CA ASP A 28 -4.83 3.95 -2.18
C ASP A 28 -4.31 2.70 -2.89
N LEU A 29 -3.05 2.74 -3.34
CA LEU A 29 -2.40 1.70 -4.16
C LEU A 29 -0.95 1.50 -3.71
N ILE A 30 -0.51 0.23 -3.59
CA ILE A 30 0.87 -0.12 -3.24
C ILE A 30 1.39 -1.14 -4.27
N SER A 31 2.38 -0.75 -5.08
CA SER A 31 3.11 -1.69 -5.94
C SER A 31 4.18 -2.43 -5.14
N THR A 32 4.22 -3.75 -5.24
CA THR A 32 5.14 -4.63 -4.51
C THR A 32 6.03 -5.46 -5.45
N GLY A 33 5.97 -5.19 -6.75
CA GLY A 33 6.78 -5.85 -7.77
C GLY A 33 6.42 -5.43 -9.19
N ALA A 34 7.04 -6.08 -10.18
CA ALA A 34 6.92 -5.72 -11.60
C ALA A 34 5.63 -6.20 -12.26
N GLU A 35 5.06 -7.31 -11.78
CA GLU A 35 3.86 -7.90 -12.39
C GLU A 35 2.59 -7.15 -11.98
N ARG A 36 1.59 -7.10 -12.88
CA ARG A 36 0.33 -6.38 -12.62
C ARG A 36 -0.37 -6.82 -11.33
N GLN A 37 -0.33 -8.13 -11.05
CA GLN A 37 -0.97 -8.74 -9.88
C GLN A 37 -0.23 -8.42 -8.58
N GLN A 38 0.98 -7.87 -8.64
CA GLN A 38 1.81 -7.49 -7.48
C GLN A 38 1.48 -6.08 -7.01
N THR A 39 0.19 -5.74 -7.00
CA THR A 39 -0.34 -4.45 -6.54
C THR A 39 -1.41 -4.70 -5.47
N ILE A 40 -1.27 -4.06 -4.32
CA ILE A 40 -2.29 -4.03 -3.28
C ILE A 40 -3.22 -2.85 -3.58
N VAL A 41 -4.52 -3.13 -3.71
CA VAL A 41 -5.55 -2.10 -3.89
C VAL A 41 -6.29 -1.92 -2.56
N ILE A 42 -6.07 -0.78 -1.90
CA ILE A 42 -6.75 -0.42 -0.65
C ILE A 42 -8.10 0.23 -0.99
N ARG A 43 -8.07 1.20 -1.90
CA ARG A 43 -9.25 1.87 -2.45
C ARG A 43 -9.10 2.00 -3.95
N HIS A 44 -10.11 1.53 -4.70
CA HIS A 44 -10.09 1.63 -6.16
C HIS A 44 -10.54 3.04 -6.59
N PRO A 45 -9.77 3.80 -7.39
CA PRO A 45 -10.08 5.20 -7.71
C PRO A 45 -11.38 5.42 -8.51
N PHE A 46 -11.92 4.38 -9.15
CA PHE A 46 -13.11 4.44 -10.01
C PHE A 46 -14.25 3.50 -9.57
N ALA A 47 -14.20 2.95 -8.36
CA ALA A 47 -15.26 2.10 -7.83
C ALA A 47 -16.37 2.90 -7.14
#